data_AF-W6UFX1-F1
#
_entry.id   AF-W6UFX1-F1
#
_cell.length_a   1.000
_cell.length_b   1.000
_cell.length_c   1.000
_cell.angle_alpha   90.00
_cell.angle_beta   90.00
_cell.angle_gamma   90.00
#
_symmetry.space_group_name_H-M   'P 1'
#
loop_
_entity.id
_entity.type
_entity.pdbx_description
1 polymer ?
#
loop_
_entity_poly.entity_id
_entity_poly.type
_entity_poly.pdbx_seq_one_letter_code
_entity_poly.pdbx_strand_id
1 'polypeptide(L)'
;MSQQGLMVSSLPSPITYNICQCLSSLEIVNACTAISKWKWIIFTPRVQNLLRRHMNRSAWLDRRLCELTLKQTSLSADYICQMVRYHSMQTDLFDRNFSEFAPVMTMQTFYCLILGPAVDAIGFLDSFYTTLIRLMDTNSKGKLFSHPVGWTGNGISIRIPVEGNTTSGDLLIEVSTLHARFKADRERQSSRVKDSFIVTSGHLTRQASSMIEVNDFVFYLVDAPQSHTSWDEIRCELTAISRSLSSKQTLVVISVCAASSVEDKEFDCVSEIARNLGGADRGPLAAAATNWRV
;
A
#
# COMPACT_ATOMS: atom_id res chain seq x y z
N MET A 1 4.18 59.77 2.55
CA MET A 1 3.10 58.77 2.59
C MET A 1 3.72 57.39 2.47
N SER A 2 3.91 56.70 3.58
CA SER A 2 4.46 55.34 3.59
C SER A 2 3.39 54.36 3.13
N GLN A 3 3.52 53.80 1.93
CA GLN A 3 2.82 52.57 1.57
C GLN A 3 3.38 51.45 2.46
N GLN A 4 2.81 51.28 3.65
CA GLN A 4 2.93 50.01 4.37
C GLN A 4 2.15 48.99 3.54
N GLY A 5 2.86 48.18 2.77
CA GLY A 5 2.27 47.03 2.09
C GLY A 5 1.51 46.20 3.12
N LEU A 6 0.21 46.00 2.89
CA LEU A 6 -0.61 45.10 3.70
C LEU A 6 0.07 43.73 3.73
N MET A 7 0.53 43.31 4.91
CA MET A 7 1.11 41.99 5.05
C MET A 7 0.02 40.94 4.85
N VAL A 8 0.26 39.97 3.98
CA VAL A 8 -0.66 38.85 3.71
C VAL A 8 -1.00 38.09 5.01
N SER A 9 -0.08 38.06 5.97
CA SER A 9 -0.29 37.46 7.29
C SER A 9 -1.32 38.17 8.19
N SER A 10 -1.72 39.40 7.87
CA SER A 10 -2.69 40.21 8.63
C SER A 10 -4.05 40.31 7.97
N LEU A 11 -4.32 39.49 6.94
CA LEU A 11 -5.63 39.44 6.31
C LEU A 11 -6.71 38.94 7.29
N PRO A 12 -7.91 39.53 7.28
CA PRO A 12 -9.06 39.04 8.04
C PRO A 12 -9.39 37.58 7.68
N SER A 13 -9.81 36.79 8.68
CA SER A 13 -10.15 35.38 8.50
C SER A 13 -11.12 35.08 7.35
N PRO A 14 -12.18 35.89 7.09
CA PRO A 14 -13.06 35.65 5.94
C PRO A 14 -12.34 35.80 4.59
N ILE A 15 -11.41 36.76 4.47
CA ILE A 15 -10.64 36.97 3.24
C ILE A 15 -9.68 35.81 3.03
N THR A 16 -8.96 35.41 4.08
CA THR A 16 -8.05 34.27 4.01
C THR A 16 -8.78 32.99 3.65
N TYR A 17 -9.94 32.75 4.25
CA TYR A 17 -10.78 31.60 3.91
C TYR A 17 -11.18 31.63 2.43
N ASN A 18 -11.63 32.77 1.91
CA ASN A 18 -12.01 32.94 0.50
C ASN A 18 -10.83 32.71 -0.45
N ILE A 19 -9.62 33.17 -0.12
CA ILE A 19 -8.41 32.87 -0.90
C ILE A 19 -8.19 31.36 -0.94
N CYS A 20 -8.25 30.67 0.20
CA CYS A 20 -8.09 29.22 0.26
C CYS A 20 -9.17 28.45 -0.50
N GLN A 21 -10.33 29.05 -0.82
CA GLN A 21 -11.32 28.41 -1.67
C GLN A 21 -10.86 28.25 -3.12
N CYS A 22 -9.92 29.09 -3.56
CA CYS A 22 -9.37 29.08 -4.92
C CYS A 22 -8.10 28.23 -5.05
N LEU A 23 -7.63 27.63 -3.95
CA LEU A 23 -6.37 26.89 -3.89
C LEU A 23 -6.62 25.37 -3.84
N SER A 24 -5.70 24.62 -4.42
CA SER A 24 -5.60 23.16 -4.27
C SER A 24 -5.17 22.75 -2.84
N SER A 25 -5.30 21.46 -2.52
CA SER A 25 -4.88 20.92 -1.22
C SER A 25 -3.42 21.24 -0.89
N LEU A 26 -2.52 21.05 -1.87
CA LEU A 26 -1.09 21.29 -1.71
C LEU A 26 -0.79 22.79 -1.55
N GLU A 27 -1.44 23.66 -2.31
CA GLU A 27 -1.26 25.12 -2.20
C GLU A 27 -1.74 25.65 -0.85
N ILE A 28 -2.87 25.16 -0.32
CA ILE A 28 -3.35 25.52 1.02
C ILE A 28 -2.32 25.10 2.08
N VAL A 29 -1.78 23.89 1.98
CA VAL A 29 -0.78 23.38 2.93
C VAL A 29 0.52 24.17 2.85
N ASN A 30 0.97 24.51 1.64
CA ASN A 30 2.15 25.36 1.45
C ASN A 30 1.93 26.76 2.03
N ALA A 31 0.75 27.35 1.82
CA ALA A 31 0.38 28.64 2.40
C ALA A 31 0.35 28.58 3.94
N CYS A 32 -0.23 27.52 4.54
CA CYS A 32 -0.27 27.34 5.99
C CYS A 32 1.11 27.09 6.60
N THR A 33 2.01 26.47 5.84
CA THR A 33 3.42 26.27 6.25
C THR A 33 4.18 27.60 6.21
N ALA A 34 3.99 28.39 5.15
CA ALA A 34 4.64 29.70 4.98
C ALA A 34 4.08 30.76 5.94
N ILE A 35 2.77 30.71 6.23
CA ILE A 35 2.05 31.69 7.04
C ILE A 35 1.39 30.95 8.20
N SER A 36 2.09 30.83 9.32
CA SER A 36 1.62 30.08 10.51
C SER A 36 0.26 30.55 11.04
N LYS A 37 -0.07 31.84 10.89
CA LYS A 37 -1.39 32.40 11.26
C LYS A 37 -2.56 31.83 10.46
N TRP A 38 -2.30 31.17 9.33
CA TRP A 38 -3.34 30.57 8.48
C TRP A 38 -3.64 29.11 8.85
N LYS A 39 -2.86 28.49 9.76
CA LYS A 39 -3.01 27.08 10.14
C LYS A 39 -4.40 26.68 10.64
N TRP A 40 -5.17 27.61 11.20
CA TRP A 40 -6.55 27.34 11.63
C TRP A 40 -7.44 26.86 10.47
N ILE A 41 -7.12 27.23 9.23
CA ILE A 41 -7.86 26.87 8.02
C ILE A 41 -7.88 25.35 7.81
N ILE A 42 -6.81 24.65 8.21
CA ILE A 42 -6.71 23.19 8.13
C ILE A 42 -7.85 22.49 8.86
N PHE A 43 -8.37 23.09 9.93
CA PHE A 43 -9.46 22.52 10.74
C PHE A 43 -10.86 22.94 10.26
N THR A 44 -10.97 23.70 9.18
CA THR A 44 -12.28 24.02 8.61
C THR A 44 -12.86 22.82 7.86
N PRO A 45 -14.18 22.55 7.94
CA PRO A 45 -14.78 21.36 7.32
C PRO A 45 -14.51 21.23 5.82
N ARG A 46 -14.50 22.35 5.08
CA ARG A 46 -14.19 22.36 3.65
C ARG A 46 -12.77 21.87 3.37
N VAL A 47 -11.79 22.42 4.10
CA VAL A 47 -10.39 22.07 3.88
C VAL A 47 -10.12 20.66 4.37
N GLN A 48 -10.68 20.23 5.49
CA GLN A 48 -10.61 18.83 5.92
C GLN A 48 -11.17 17.88 4.86
N ASN A 49 -12.30 18.19 4.23
CA ASN A 49 -12.85 17.41 3.13
C ASN A 49 -11.92 17.40 1.91
N LEU A 50 -11.32 18.53 1.57
CA LEU A 50 -10.37 18.63 0.45
C LEU A 50 -9.10 17.81 0.71
N LEU A 51 -8.53 17.90 1.92
CA LEU A 51 -7.34 17.14 2.31
C LEU A 51 -7.63 15.65 2.39
N ARG A 52 -8.80 15.26 2.91
CA ARG A 52 -9.25 13.86 2.91
C ARG A 52 -9.36 13.30 1.50
N ARG A 53 -10.02 14.03 0.59
CA ARG A 53 -10.07 13.66 -0.84
C ARG A 53 -8.68 13.55 -1.47
N HIS A 54 -7.76 14.44 -1.11
CA HIS A 54 -6.38 14.37 -1.59
C HIS A 54 -5.71 13.06 -1.14
N MET A 55 -5.80 12.71 0.14
CA MET A 55 -5.21 11.46 0.65
C MET A 55 -5.88 10.20 0.07
N ASN A 56 -7.18 10.26 -0.23
CA ASN A 56 -7.92 9.16 -0.85
C ASN A 56 -7.65 8.97 -2.35
N ARG A 57 -6.98 9.90 -3.06
CA ARG A 57 -6.70 9.70 -4.50
C ARG A 57 -5.68 8.60 -4.78
N SER A 58 -4.79 8.35 -3.83
CA SER A 58 -3.86 7.22 -3.86
C SER A 58 -3.57 6.84 -2.40
N ALA A 59 -4.50 6.10 -1.80
CA ALA A 59 -4.36 5.69 -0.42
C ALA A 59 -3.26 4.64 -0.26
N TRP A 60 -2.18 5.03 0.42
CA TRP A 60 -1.13 4.11 0.84
C TRP A 60 -0.45 4.69 2.09
N LEU A 61 0.15 3.81 2.88
CA LEU A 61 0.98 4.17 4.03
C LEU A 61 2.34 3.48 3.94
N ASP A 62 3.40 4.27 4.10
CA ASP A 62 4.74 3.77 4.39
C ASP A 62 5.11 4.07 5.85
N ARG A 63 6.35 3.76 6.22
CA ARG A 63 6.87 4.04 7.57
C ARG A 63 6.67 5.51 7.97
N ARG A 64 7.00 6.45 7.08
CA ARG A 64 6.96 7.88 7.40
C ARG A 64 5.54 8.37 7.58
N LEU A 65 4.62 7.98 6.70
CA LEU A 65 3.21 8.33 6.83
C LEU A 65 2.60 7.70 8.08
N CYS A 66 2.90 6.43 8.39
CA CYS A 66 2.47 5.79 9.63
C CYS A 66 2.94 6.56 10.88
N GLU A 67 4.19 7.03 10.90
CA GLU A 67 4.71 7.85 12.00
C GLU A 67 3.96 9.18 12.13
N LEU A 68 3.58 9.79 11.01
CA LEU A 68 2.82 11.05 10.99
C LEU A 68 1.34 10.85 11.37
N THR A 69 0.73 9.73 10.99
CA THR A 69 -0.73 9.50 11.10
C THR A 69 -1.13 8.74 12.35
N LEU A 70 -0.32 7.78 12.83
CA LEU A 70 -0.73 6.83 13.87
C LEU A 70 -0.14 7.12 15.25
N LYS A 71 0.96 7.88 15.35
CA LYS A 71 1.60 8.18 16.65
C LYS A 71 0.82 9.17 17.51
N GLN A 72 -0.14 9.90 16.95
CA GLN A 72 -0.84 10.99 17.65
C GLN A 72 -2.30 10.67 17.90
N THR A 73 -2.76 11.01 19.11
CA THR A 73 -4.18 10.96 19.49
C THR A 73 -4.99 12.08 18.84
N SER A 74 -4.34 13.21 18.54
CA SER A 74 -4.91 14.30 17.74
C SER A 74 -3.85 14.86 16.79
N LEU A 75 -4.18 14.96 15.50
CA LEU A 75 -3.27 15.48 14.49
C LEU A 75 -3.24 17.01 14.54
N SER A 76 -2.09 17.58 14.91
CA SER A 76 -1.89 19.02 14.80
C SER A 76 -1.87 19.46 13.32
N ALA A 77 -2.14 20.75 13.06
CA ALA A 77 -2.07 21.30 11.71
C ALA A 77 -0.70 21.08 11.05
N ASP A 78 0.39 21.11 11.82
CA ASP A 78 1.74 20.85 11.31
C ASP A 78 1.92 19.42 10.81
N TYR A 79 1.37 18.45 11.52
CA TYR A 79 1.43 17.04 11.12
C TYR A 79 0.58 16.79 9.88
N ILE A 80 -0.62 17.37 9.80
CA ILE A 80 -1.47 17.30 8.61
C ILE A 80 -0.76 17.92 7.40
N CYS A 81 -0.15 19.09 7.57
CA CYS A 81 0.62 19.74 6.51
C CYS A 81 1.81 18.88 6.05
N GLN A 82 2.56 18.30 6.99
CA GLN A 82 3.69 17.41 6.66
C GLN A 82 3.23 16.15 5.93
N MET A 83 2.12 15.55 6.35
CA MET A 83 1.55 14.36 5.72
C MET A 83 1.20 14.62 4.26
N VAL A 84 0.44 15.68 3.98
CA VAL A 84 0.03 16.04 2.61
C VAL A 84 1.22 16.38 1.73
N ARG A 85 2.19 17.14 2.26
CA ARG A 85 3.41 17.48 1.52
C ARG A 85 4.25 16.25 1.21
N TYR A 86 4.43 15.36 2.18
CA TYR A 86 5.20 14.14 1.97
C TYR A 86 4.54 13.25 0.93
N HIS A 87 3.22 13.05 1.04
CA HIS A 87 2.45 12.25 0.08
C HIS A 87 2.56 12.83 -1.34
N SER A 88 2.32 14.13 -1.50
CA SER A 88 2.47 14.83 -2.80
C SER A 88 3.90 14.72 -3.34
N MET A 89 4.92 14.91 -2.49
CA MET A 89 6.33 14.81 -2.88
C MET A 89 6.68 13.42 -3.40
N GLN A 90 6.16 12.36 -2.78
CA GLN A 90 6.42 10.98 -3.22
C GLN A 90 5.79 10.69 -4.58
N THR A 91 4.57 11.18 -4.82
CA THR A 91 3.92 11.09 -6.14
C THR A 91 4.71 11.86 -7.19
N ASP A 92 5.10 13.11 -6.90
CA ASP A 92 5.90 13.94 -7.81
C ASP A 92 7.26 13.29 -8.13
N LEU A 93 7.92 12.69 -7.13
CA LEU A 93 9.19 11.98 -7.33
C LEU A 93 9.03 10.75 -8.21
N PHE A 94 7.94 10.00 -8.03
CA PHE A 94 7.63 8.87 -8.90
C PHE A 94 7.42 9.34 -10.35
N ASP A 95 6.58 10.35 -10.56
CA ASP A 95 6.24 10.84 -11.89
C ASP A 95 7.46 11.42 -12.63
N ARG A 96 8.31 12.20 -11.94
CA ARG A 96 9.53 12.79 -12.52
C ARG A 96 10.54 11.72 -12.92
N ASN A 97 10.73 10.73 -12.07
CA ASN A 97 11.76 9.71 -12.27
C ASN A 97 11.24 8.50 -13.06
N PHE A 98 9.94 8.44 -13.37
CA PHE A 98 9.34 7.33 -14.11
C PHE A 98 10.05 7.07 -15.44
N SER A 99 10.43 8.13 -16.15
CA SER A 99 11.17 8.02 -17.42
C SER A 99 12.57 7.38 -17.27
N GLU A 100 13.19 7.50 -16.10
CA GLU A 100 14.47 6.87 -15.78
C GLU A 100 14.29 5.41 -15.33
N PHE A 101 13.20 5.12 -14.63
CA PHE A 101 12.88 3.77 -14.14
C PHE A 101 12.29 2.86 -15.22
N ALA A 102 11.50 3.39 -16.15
CA ALA A 102 10.81 2.62 -17.18
C ALA A 102 11.75 1.72 -18.04
N PRO A 103 12.93 2.20 -18.49
CA PRO A 103 13.90 1.35 -19.18
C PRO A 103 14.40 0.20 -18.30
N VAL A 104 14.66 0.45 -17.01
CA VAL A 104 15.14 -0.58 -16.07
C VAL A 104 14.04 -1.61 -15.80
N MET A 105 12.81 -1.15 -15.60
CA MET A 105 11.64 -1.98 -15.34
C MET A 105 11.29 -2.91 -16.51
N THR A 106 11.59 -2.51 -17.75
CA THR A 106 11.33 -3.31 -18.95
C THR A 106 12.46 -4.28 -19.30
N MET A 107 13.61 -4.18 -18.62
CA MET A 107 14.76 -5.08 -18.83
C MET A 107 14.78 -6.29 -17.88
N GLN A 108 14.01 -6.27 -16.80
CA GLN A 108 14.00 -7.30 -15.77
C GLN A 108 12.61 -7.91 -15.60
N THR A 109 12.56 -9.21 -15.30
CA THR A 109 11.36 -9.88 -14.81
C THR A 109 11.28 -9.76 -13.29
N PHE A 110 10.13 -9.33 -12.78
CA PHE A 110 9.87 -9.27 -11.34
C PHE A 110 9.07 -10.47 -10.87
N TYR A 111 9.49 -11.04 -9.74
CA TYR A 111 8.83 -12.19 -9.12
C TYR A 111 7.97 -11.73 -7.95
N CYS A 112 6.69 -12.10 -8.01
CA CYS A 112 5.67 -11.62 -7.08
C CYS A 112 4.96 -12.79 -6.40
N LEU A 113 5.00 -12.83 -5.08
CA LEU A 113 4.25 -13.79 -4.28
C LEU A 113 3.02 -13.14 -3.68
N ILE A 114 1.84 -13.65 -4.01
CA ILE A 114 0.56 -13.25 -3.43
C ILE A 114 0.15 -14.28 -2.37
N LEU A 115 -0.12 -13.80 -1.16
CA LEU A 115 -0.63 -14.62 -0.06
C LEU A 115 -1.44 -13.74 0.90
N GLY A 116 -2.01 -14.33 1.95
CA GLY A 116 -2.77 -13.61 2.97
C GLY A 116 -4.23 -14.08 3.08
N PRO A 117 -4.97 -13.62 4.10
CA PRO A 117 -6.32 -14.10 4.39
C PRO A 117 -7.32 -13.88 3.24
N ALA A 118 -7.22 -12.79 2.48
CA ALA A 118 -8.14 -12.55 1.37
C ALA A 118 -7.95 -13.55 0.21
N VAL A 119 -6.74 -14.09 0.04
CA VAL A 119 -6.42 -15.08 -0.99
C VAL A 119 -7.16 -16.41 -0.74
N ASP A 120 -7.46 -16.69 0.52
CA ASP A 120 -8.19 -17.87 0.95
C ASP A 120 -9.71 -17.64 1.09
N ALA A 121 -10.18 -16.40 0.88
CA ALA A 121 -11.59 -16.04 0.91
C ALA A 121 -12.36 -16.54 -0.32
N ILE A 122 -13.65 -16.82 -0.15
CA ILE A 122 -14.53 -17.34 -1.20
C ILE A 122 -14.80 -16.23 -2.24
N GLY A 123 -14.68 -16.56 -3.53
CA GLY A 123 -15.02 -15.66 -4.65
C GLY A 123 -14.01 -14.55 -4.95
N PHE A 124 -13.05 -14.28 -4.06
CA PHE A 124 -11.98 -13.30 -4.31
C PHE A 124 -11.15 -13.71 -5.54
N LEU A 125 -10.66 -14.95 -5.56
CA LEU A 125 -9.80 -15.44 -6.63
C LEU A 125 -10.50 -15.42 -7.99
N ASP A 126 -11.81 -15.72 -8.06
CA ASP A 126 -12.54 -15.75 -9.32
C ASP A 126 -12.55 -14.35 -9.96
N SER A 127 -12.82 -13.31 -9.17
CA SER A 127 -12.83 -11.92 -9.64
C SER A 127 -11.42 -11.40 -9.92
N PHE A 128 -10.46 -11.72 -9.06
CA PHE A 128 -9.07 -11.31 -9.18
C PHE A 128 -8.41 -11.92 -10.42
N TYR A 129 -8.51 -13.23 -10.63
CA TYR A 129 -7.96 -13.90 -11.81
C TYR A 129 -8.69 -13.52 -13.09
N THR A 130 -10.00 -13.26 -13.06
CA THR A 130 -10.70 -12.72 -14.25
C THR A 130 -10.07 -11.41 -14.71
N THR A 131 -9.60 -10.58 -13.78
CA THR A 131 -8.87 -9.35 -14.09
C THR A 131 -7.45 -9.65 -14.56
N LEU A 132 -6.70 -10.50 -13.85
CA LEU A 132 -5.32 -10.85 -14.24
C LEU A 132 -5.24 -11.55 -15.60
N ILE A 133 -6.22 -12.38 -15.96
CA ILE A 133 -6.29 -13.07 -17.25
C ILE A 133 -6.27 -12.07 -18.42
N ARG A 134 -6.83 -10.87 -18.25
CA ARG A 134 -6.79 -9.82 -19.28
C ARG A 134 -5.39 -9.23 -19.48
N LEU A 135 -4.52 -9.39 -18.50
CA LEU A 135 -3.13 -8.91 -18.50
C LEU A 135 -2.12 -10.04 -18.74
N MET A 136 -2.60 -11.29 -18.91
CA MET A 136 -1.75 -12.45 -19.11
C MET A 136 -0.95 -12.35 -20.40
N ASP A 137 0.34 -12.66 -20.30
CA ASP A 137 1.21 -12.76 -21.46
C ASP A 137 1.12 -14.15 -22.10
N THR A 138 0.22 -14.28 -23.08
CA THR A 138 0.05 -15.52 -23.85
C THR A 138 1.24 -15.83 -24.77
N ASN A 139 2.15 -14.87 -24.97
CA ASN A 139 3.34 -15.02 -25.79
C ASN A 139 4.61 -15.25 -24.94
N SER A 140 4.49 -15.40 -23.63
CA SER A 140 5.63 -15.64 -22.76
C SER A 140 6.35 -16.94 -23.16
N LYS A 141 7.62 -16.82 -23.52
CA LYS A 141 8.55 -17.95 -23.75
C LYS A 141 9.39 -18.26 -22.51
N GLY A 142 9.16 -17.51 -21.43
CA GLY A 142 9.80 -17.76 -20.14
C GLY A 142 9.52 -19.20 -19.72
N LYS A 143 10.54 -19.91 -19.26
CA LYS A 143 10.31 -21.13 -18.50
C LYS A 143 9.62 -20.68 -17.21
N LEU A 144 8.29 -20.76 -17.18
CA LEU A 144 7.51 -20.68 -15.95
C LEU A 144 8.20 -21.57 -14.93
N PHE A 145 8.61 -20.96 -13.81
CA PHE A 145 9.64 -21.49 -12.93
C PHE A 145 9.47 -22.97 -12.59
N SER A 146 10.55 -23.73 -12.74
CA SER A 146 10.67 -25.05 -12.14
C SER A 146 11.25 -24.90 -10.71
N HIS A 147 10.42 -25.20 -9.70
CA HIS A 147 10.74 -25.58 -8.28
C HIS A 147 10.72 -24.47 -7.22
N PRO A 148 10.24 -24.78 -5.98
CA PRO A 148 10.80 -25.81 -5.09
C PRO A 148 10.24 -27.23 -5.26
N VAL A 149 11.00 -28.24 -4.81
CA VAL A 149 10.62 -29.66 -4.81
C VAL A 149 9.26 -29.84 -4.13
N GLY A 150 8.28 -30.38 -4.86
CA GLY A 150 6.94 -30.70 -4.34
C GLY A 150 5.84 -29.69 -4.69
N TRP A 151 6.12 -28.64 -5.46
CA TRP A 151 5.10 -27.69 -5.92
C TRP A 151 4.77 -27.88 -7.41
N THR A 152 3.48 -27.75 -7.75
CA THR A 152 2.92 -28.01 -9.09
C THR A 152 2.39 -26.75 -9.79
N GLY A 153 2.68 -25.56 -9.24
CA GLY A 153 2.26 -24.28 -9.81
C GLY A 153 3.40 -23.57 -10.53
N ASN A 154 3.14 -23.13 -11.74
CA ASN A 154 4.11 -22.44 -12.61
C ASN A 154 4.02 -20.90 -12.50
N GLY A 155 3.09 -20.38 -11.69
CA GLY A 155 2.75 -18.96 -11.67
C GLY A 155 1.95 -18.52 -12.89
N ILE A 156 1.67 -17.21 -12.96
CA ILE A 156 1.03 -16.53 -14.08
C ILE A 156 1.96 -15.40 -14.54
N SER A 157 2.42 -15.49 -15.79
CA SER A 157 3.15 -14.40 -16.44
C SER A 157 2.21 -13.30 -16.87
N ILE A 158 2.48 -12.08 -16.42
CA ILE A 158 1.71 -10.88 -16.70
C ILE A 158 2.62 -9.89 -17.43
N ARG A 159 2.04 -9.24 -18.44
CA ARG A 159 2.71 -8.20 -19.22
C ARG A 159 1.93 -6.91 -19.10
N ILE A 160 2.57 -5.89 -18.54
CA ILE A 160 1.99 -4.56 -18.42
C ILE A 160 2.72 -3.66 -19.40
N PRO A 161 2.01 -3.06 -20.39
CA PRO A 161 2.63 -2.11 -21.29
C PRO A 161 3.07 -0.88 -20.49
N VAL A 162 4.33 -0.50 -20.66
CA VAL A 162 4.91 0.70 -20.07
C VAL A 162 5.14 1.70 -21.19
N GLU A 163 4.29 2.72 -21.24
CA GLU A 163 4.44 3.86 -22.14
C GLU A 163 5.15 5.00 -21.40
N GLY A 164 6.45 5.17 -21.67
CA GLY A 164 7.20 6.35 -21.29
C GLY A 164 7.35 7.32 -22.47
N ASN A 165 7.66 8.59 -22.19
CA ASN A 165 7.87 9.63 -23.21
C ASN A 165 8.94 9.27 -24.27
N THR A 166 9.88 8.39 -23.93
CA THR A 166 11.02 8.01 -24.79
C THR A 166 11.23 6.51 -24.94
N THR A 167 10.50 5.68 -24.16
CA THR A 167 10.63 4.22 -24.17
C THR A 167 9.27 3.56 -24.11
N SER A 168 8.96 2.75 -25.11
CA SER A 168 7.85 1.81 -25.10
C SER A 168 8.42 0.42 -24.86
N GLY A 169 7.90 -0.28 -23.86
CA GLY A 169 8.33 -1.62 -23.52
C GLY A 169 7.32 -2.32 -22.63
N ASP A 170 7.64 -3.54 -22.27
CA ASP A 170 6.77 -4.42 -21.51
C ASP A 170 7.39 -4.68 -20.14
N LEU A 171 6.66 -4.36 -19.07
CA LEU A 171 6.98 -4.83 -17.72
C LEU A 171 6.52 -6.27 -17.60
N LEU A 172 7.46 -7.17 -17.32
CA LEU A 172 7.19 -8.60 -17.13
C LEU A 172 7.14 -8.93 -15.64
N ILE A 173 6.01 -9.48 -15.22
CA ILE A 173 5.77 -9.87 -13.83
C ILE A 173 5.37 -11.34 -13.78
N GLU A 174 6.04 -12.11 -12.95
CA GLU A 174 5.69 -13.51 -12.66
C GLU A 174 4.96 -13.58 -11.32
N VAL A 175 3.67 -13.92 -11.37
CA VAL A 175 2.81 -13.94 -10.19
C VAL A 175 2.58 -15.37 -9.72
N SER A 176 3.00 -15.63 -8.48
CA SER A 176 2.76 -16.89 -7.77
C SER A 176 1.79 -16.67 -6.62
N THR A 177 0.95 -17.65 -6.33
CA THR A 177 0.02 -17.58 -5.18
C THR A 177 0.28 -18.68 -4.18
N LEU A 178 0.42 -18.31 -2.91
CA LEU A 178 0.56 -19.25 -1.80
C LEU A 178 -0.66 -19.19 -0.88
N HIS A 179 -1.33 -20.33 -0.77
CA HIS A 179 -2.46 -20.52 0.12
C HIS A 179 -2.01 -21.02 1.48
N ALA A 180 -2.70 -20.60 2.54
CA ALA A 180 -2.43 -21.17 3.87
C ALA A 180 -2.81 -22.65 3.94
N ARG A 181 -3.75 -23.11 3.10
CA ARG A 181 -4.33 -24.47 3.17
C ARG A 181 -4.83 -25.01 1.83
N PHE A 182 -5.10 -26.33 1.83
CA PHE A 182 -5.82 -26.99 0.76
C PHE A 182 -7.23 -26.43 0.60
N LYS A 183 -7.68 -26.33 -0.67
CA LYS A 183 -8.99 -25.75 -1.03
C LYS A 183 -10.16 -26.38 -0.26
N ALA A 184 -10.12 -27.70 -0.03
CA ALA A 184 -11.18 -28.45 0.66
C ALA A 184 -11.31 -28.12 2.16
N ASP A 185 -10.25 -27.61 2.80
CA ASP A 185 -10.21 -27.36 4.25
C ASP A 185 -10.39 -25.88 4.62
N ARG A 186 -10.45 -24.98 3.62
CA ARG A 186 -10.59 -23.52 3.84
C ARG A 186 -11.88 -23.15 4.56
N GLU A 187 -12.97 -23.88 4.31
CA GLU A 187 -14.30 -23.60 4.88
C GLU A 187 -14.50 -24.16 6.30
N ARG A 188 -13.70 -25.14 6.71
CA ARG A 188 -13.99 -25.97 7.90
C ARG A 188 -13.26 -25.51 9.17
N GLN A 189 -12.24 -24.67 9.04
CA GLN A 189 -11.37 -24.32 10.16
C GLN A 189 -11.43 -22.83 10.50
N SER A 190 -11.62 -22.54 11.79
CA SER A 190 -11.78 -21.19 12.34
C SER A 190 -10.48 -20.41 12.53
N SER A 191 -9.35 -21.10 12.69
CA SER A 191 -8.02 -20.48 12.79
C SER A 191 -7.41 -20.41 11.40
N ARG A 192 -6.50 -19.48 11.10
CA ARG A 192 -5.65 -19.45 9.90
C ARG A 192 -4.27 -20.07 10.12
N VAL A 193 -3.72 -19.93 11.31
CA VAL A 193 -2.33 -20.33 11.62
C VAL A 193 -2.20 -21.80 12.03
N LYS A 194 -3.28 -22.42 12.52
CA LYS A 194 -3.27 -23.85 12.86
C LYS A 194 -3.16 -24.70 11.59
N ASP A 195 -2.24 -25.67 11.54
CA ASP A 195 -2.05 -26.55 10.38
C ASP A 195 -1.84 -25.79 9.05
N SER A 196 -1.24 -24.60 9.11
CA SER A 196 -0.97 -23.75 7.94
C SER A 196 0.29 -24.20 7.20
N PHE A 197 0.22 -24.18 5.86
CA PHE A 197 1.39 -24.35 5.00
C PHE A 197 2.31 -23.14 5.00
N ILE A 198 1.87 -22.01 5.52
CA ILE A 198 2.68 -20.80 5.60
C ILE A 198 3.45 -20.78 6.92
N VAL A 199 2.76 -20.99 8.04
CA VAL A 199 3.33 -20.91 9.39
C VAL A 199 3.00 -22.13 10.22
N THR A 200 4.00 -22.64 10.95
CA THR A 200 3.83 -23.68 11.97
C THR A 200 4.54 -23.23 13.24
N SER A 201 3.84 -23.21 14.37
CA SER A 201 4.39 -22.79 15.67
C SER A 201 5.05 -21.40 15.66
N GLY A 202 4.50 -20.45 14.89
CA GLY A 202 5.01 -19.07 14.79
C GLY A 202 6.22 -18.90 13.87
N HIS A 203 6.65 -19.96 13.17
CA HIS A 203 7.74 -19.92 12.21
C HIS A 203 7.25 -20.29 10.81
N LEU A 204 7.90 -19.75 9.77
CA LEU A 204 7.61 -20.16 8.40
C LEU A 204 7.88 -21.65 8.21
N THR A 205 7.04 -22.32 7.44
CA THR A 205 7.38 -23.64 6.92
C THR A 205 8.56 -23.54 5.96
N ARG A 206 9.30 -24.63 5.76
CA ARG A 206 10.41 -24.65 4.80
C ARG A 206 9.96 -24.28 3.38
N GLN A 207 8.77 -24.74 3.00
CA GLN A 207 8.20 -24.45 1.68
C GLN A 207 7.88 -22.96 1.54
N ALA A 208 7.18 -22.38 2.52
CA ALA A 208 6.86 -20.96 2.50
C ALA A 208 8.12 -20.08 2.51
N SER A 209 9.12 -20.45 3.31
CA SER A 209 10.41 -19.76 3.33
C SER A 209 11.08 -19.77 1.96
N SER A 210 11.14 -20.92 1.28
CA SER A 210 11.75 -21.01 -0.05
C SER A 210 11.00 -20.20 -1.11
N MET A 211 9.68 -20.12 -1.00
CA MET A 211 8.87 -19.30 -1.92
C MET A 211 9.06 -17.81 -1.64
N ILE A 212 9.14 -17.40 -0.37
CA ILE A 212 9.37 -16.00 -0.02
C ILE A 212 10.76 -15.56 -0.49
N GLU A 213 11.79 -16.38 -0.30
CA GLU A 213 13.18 -16.04 -0.63
C GLU A 213 13.41 -15.70 -2.11
N VAL A 214 12.70 -16.37 -3.02
CA VAL A 214 12.89 -16.22 -4.47
C VAL A 214 12.08 -15.09 -5.11
N ASN A 215 11.19 -14.43 -4.37
CA ASN A 215 10.31 -13.39 -4.91
C ASN A 215 10.80 -11.98 -4.54
N ASP A 216 10.75 -11.04 -5.48
CA ASP A 216 11.11 -9.63 -5.25
C ASP A 216 10.03 -8.91 -4.42
N PHE A 217 8.77 -9.18 -4.72
CA PHE A 217 7.61 -8.59 -4.04
C PHE A 217 6.79 -9.64 -3.32
N VAL A 218 6.40 -9.33 -2.09
CA VAL A 218 5.43 -10.14 -1.34
C VAL A 218 4.18 -9.30 -1.12
N PHE A 219 3.10 -9.67 -1.79
CA PHE A 219 1.78 -9.08 -1.65
C PHE A 219 0.98 -9.84 -0.60
N TYR A 220 0.71 -9.18 0.53
CA TYR A 220 -0.07 -9.74 1.63
C TYR A 220 -1.48 -9.16 1.64
N LEU A 221 -2.46 -9.91 1.13
CA LEU A 221 -3.81 -9.41 0.94
C LEU A 221 -4.69 -9.67 2.16
N VAL A 222 -5.28 -8.60 2.68
CA VAL A 222 -6.16 -8.59 3.85
C VAL A 222 -7.57 -8.17 3.45
N ASP A 223 -8.57 -8.93 3.83
CA ASP A 223 -9.98 -8.57 3.64
C ASP A 223 -10.46 -7.78 4.86
N ALA A 224 -10.08 -6.50 4.96
CA ALA A 224 -10.32 -5.72 6.18
C ALA A 224 -11.80 -5.65 6.63
N PRO A 225 -12.80 -5.53 5.74
CA PRO A 225 -14.21 -5.45 6.13
C PRO A 225 -14.87 -6.78 6.48
N GLN A 226 -14.42 -7.91 5.92
CA GLN A 226 -15.04 -9.22 6.09
C GLN A 226 -14.10 -10.28 6.68
N SER A 227 -12.89 -9.91 7.11
CA SER A 227 -11.86 -10.86 7.56
C SER A 227 -12.43 -11.83 8.58
N HIS A 228 -12.66 -13.07 8.14
CA HIS A 228 -12.93 -14.20 9.01
C HIS A 228 -11.72 -14.57 9.87
N THR A 229 -10.55 -14.02 9.53
CA THR A 229 -9.30 -14.24 10.27
C THR A 229 -9.10 -13.16 11.33
N SER A 230 -8.73 -13.59 12.54
CA SER A 230 -8.37 -12.67 13.63
C SER A 230 -7.11 -11.87 13.29
N TRP A 231 -7.08 -10.60 13.69
CA TRP A 231 -5.87 -9.75 13.60
C TRP A 231 -4.67 -10.32 14.37
N ASP A 232 -4.88 -11.12 15.42
CA ASP A 232 -3.77 -11.80 16.10
C ASP A 232 -3.09 -12.84 15.20
N GLU A 233 -3.89 -13.57 14.43
CA GLU A 233 -3.38 -14.56 13.49
C GLU A 233 -2.70 -13.91 12.30
N ILE A 234 -3.27 -12.82 11.78
CA ILE A 234 -2.66 -11.98 10.74
C ILE A 234 -1.31 -11.45 11.24
N ARG A 235 -1.26 -10.88 12.45
CA ARG A 235 -0.01 -10.38 13.04
C ARG A 235 1.01 -11.49 13.22
N CYS A 236 0.60 -12.68 13.68
CA CYS A 236 1.49 -13.83 13.85
C CYS A 236 2.11 -14.27 12.51
N GLU A 237 1.27 -14.51 11.50
CA GLU A 237 1.70 -14.94 10.16
C GLU A 237 2.59 -13.88 9.50
N LEU A 238 2.13 -12.63 9.46
CA LEU A 238 2.85 -11.53 8.82
C LEU A 238 4.16 -11.20 9.55
N THR A 239 4.25 -11.43 10.86
CA THR A 239 5.52 -11.25 11.60
C THR A 239 6.54 -12.31 11.19
N ALA A 240 6.12 -13.57 11.02
CA ALA A 240 7.01 -14.63 10.55
C ALA A 240 7.54 -14.34 9.14
N ILE A 241 6.67 -13.85 8.25
CA ILE A 241 7.03 -13.41 6.90
C ILE A 241 7.97 -12.22 6.95
N SER A 242 7.60 -11.16 7.68
CA SER A 242 8.37 -9.90 7.72
C SER A 242 9.82 -10.12 8.18
N ARG A 243 10.04 -11.07 9.11
CA ARG A 243 11.37 -11.43 9.62
C ARG A 243 12.22 -12.22 8.62
N SER A 244 11.60 -12.88 7.64
CA SER A 244 12.32 -13.63 6.61
C SER A 244 12.66 -12.80 5.38
N LEU A 245 12.10 -11.59 5.24
CA LEU A 245 12.34 -10.74 4.09
C LEU A 245 13.74 -10.12 4.16
N SER A 246 14.44 -10.18 3.03
CA SER A 246 15.71 -9.48 2.83
C SER A 246 15.50 -8.00 2.53
N SER A 247 16.55 -7.19 2.67
CA SER A 247 16.50 -5.75 2.38
C SER A 247 16.29 -5.42 0.89
N LYS A 248 16.39 -6.40 -0.01
CA LYS A 248 16.18 -6.23 -1.45
C LYS A 248 14.73 -6.45 -1.88
N GLN A 249 13.92 -7.07 -1.02
CA GLN A 249 12.53 -7.37 -1.33
C GLN A 249 11.65 -6.16 -1.04
N THR A 250 10.34 -6.28 -1.27
CA THR A 250 9.35 -5.31 -0.80
C THR A 250 8.09 -6.03 -0.34
N LEU A 251 7.60 -5.66 0.85
CA LEU A 251 6.32 -6.13 1.37
C LEU A 251 5.23 -5.13 1.02
N VAL A 252 4.14 -5.58 0.42
CA VAL A 252 2.97 -4.73 0.16
C VAL A 252 1.76 -5.40 0.78
N VAL A 253 1.23 -4.82 1.85
CA VAL A 253 -0.03 -5.24 2.44
C VAL A 253 -1.15 -4.57 1.65
N ILE A 254 -2.14 -5.32 1.18
CA ILE A 254 -3.20 -4.78 0.32
C ILE A 254 -4.54 -5.06 0.98
N SER A 255 -5.36 -4.01 1.16
CA SER A 255 -6.75 -4.21 1.52
C SER A 255 -7.56 -4.66 0.31
N VAL A 256 -8.35 -5.72 0.49
CA VAL A 256 -9.36 -6.17 -0.45
C VAL A 256 -10.71 -5.76 0.10
N CYS A 257 -11.46 -4.98 -0.65
CA CYS A 257 -12.78 -4.46 -0.26
C CYS A 257 -13.77 -4.56 -1.43
N ALA A 258 -15.06 -4.69 -1.14
CA ALA A 258 -16.10 -4.60 -2.15
C ALA A 258 -16.19 -3.17 -2.73
N ALA A 259 -16.35 -3.03 -4.04
CA ALA A 259 -16.32 -1.74 -4.75
C ALA A 259 -17.28 -0.67 -4.18
N SER A 260 -18.42 -1.08 -3.62
CA SER A 260 -19.42 -0.17 -3.03
C SER A 260 -19.07 0.37 -1.64
N SER A 261 -18.00 -0.13 -1.01
CA SER A 261 -17.68 0.17 0.40
C SER A 261 -16.63 1.26 0.62
N VAL A 262 -15.97 1.73 -0.44
CA VAL A 262 -14.68 2.45 -0.31
C VAL A 262 -14.68 3.89 -0.85
N GLU A 263 -15.74 4.35 -1.52
CA GLU A 263 -15.80 5.74 -1.99
C GLU A 263 -15.60 6.70 -0.80
N ASP A 264 -14.54 7.51 -0.88
CA ASP A 264 -14.09 8.48 0.14
C ASP A 264 -13.54 7.92 1.48
N LYS A 265 -13.21 6.62 1.59
CA LYS A 265 -12.68 5.99 2.83
C LYS A 265 -11.40 5.15 2.68
N GLU A 266 -10.76 5.17 1.52
CA GLU A 266 -9.57 4.35 1.26
C GLU A 266 -8.44 4.60 2.28
N PHE A 267 -8.10 5.87 2.55
CA PHE A 267 -7.02 6.21 3.48
C PHE A 267 -7.34 5.82 4.92
N ASP A 268 -8.61 5.91 5.33
CA ASP A 268 -9.07 5.47 6.64
C ASP A 268 -8.92 3.94 6.79
N CYS A 269 -9.23 3.19 5.74
CA CYS A 269 -9.07 1.74 5.69
C CYS A 269 -7.59 1.33 5.81
N VAL A 270 -6.70 1.93 5.01
CA VAL A 270 -5.25 1.67 5.09
C VAL A 270 -4.71 2.03 6.48
N SER A 271 -5.16 3.15 7.06
CA SER A 271 -4.80 3.57 8.41
C SER A 271 -5.28 2.61 9.48
N GLU A 272 -6.47 2.04 9.32
CA GLU A 272 -7.02 1.02 10.21
C GLU A 272 -6.21 -0.28 10.15
N ILE A 273 -5.88 -0.76 8.95
CA ILE A 273 -5.01 -1.94 8.77
C ILE A 273 -3.66 -1.71 9.44
N ALA A 274 -2.99 -0.59 9.14
CA ALA A 274 -1.70 -0.28 9.74
C ALA A 274 -1.78 -0.21 11.27
N ARG A 275 -2.86 0.34 11.83
CA ARG A 275 -3.10 0.35 13.29
C ARG A 275 -3.31 -1.05 13.86
N ASN A 276 -4.11 -1.87 13.19
CA ASN A 276 -4.34 -3.27 13.58
C ASN A 276 -3.07 -4.12 13.46
N LEU A 277 -2.15 -3.77 12.58
CA LEU A 277 -0.82 -4.38 12.51
C LEU A 277 0.16 -3.87 13.58
N GLY A 278 -0.21 -2.90 14.41
CA GLY A 278 0.64 -2.34 15.46
C GLY A 278 1.43 -1.08 15.05
N GLY A 279 1.15 -0.52 13.87
CA GLY A 279 1.81 0.68 13.33
C GLY A 279 3.24 0.42 12.87
N ALA A 280 4.03 1.49 12.76
CA ALA A 280 5.42 1.41 12.31
C ALA A 280 6.42 1.00 13.41
N ASP A 281 6.02 1.09 14.69
CA ASP A 281 6.93 0.88 15.82
C ASP A 281 6.81 -0.52 16.45
N ARG A 282 5.70 -1.23 16.20
CA ARG A 282 5.42 -2.55 16.78
C ARG A 282 4.78 -3.47 15.73
N GLY A 283 4.85 -4.77 15.98
CA GLY A 283 4.22 -5.78 15.14
C GLY A 283 4.98 -6.09 13.85
N PRO A 284 4.32 -6.69 12.84
CA PRO A 284 4.96 -7.15 11.61
C PRO A 284 5.69 -6.07 10.83
N LEU A 285 5.10 -4.88 10.67
CA LEU A 285 5.71 -3.80 9.87
C LEU A 285 7.00 -3.26 10.49
N ALA A 286 7.09 -3.27 11.82
CA ALA A 286 8.32 -2.93 12.54
C ALA A 286 9.38 -4.03 12.47
N ALA A 287 8.97 -5.29 12.30
CA ALA A 287 9.86 -6.44 12.17
C ALA A 287 10.44 -6.61 10.76
N ALA A 288 9.82 -5.99 9.75
CA ALA A 288 10.30 -6.01 8.38
C ALA A 288 11.59 -5.19 8.24
N ALA A 289 12.69 -5.84 7.84
CA ALA A 289 13.94 -5.18 7.47
C ALA A 289 13.90 -4.53 6.06
N THR A 290 12.80 -4.78 5.34
CA THR A 290 12.56 -4.38 3.96
C THR A 290 11.77 -3.07 3.87
N ASN A 291 11.73 -2.48 2.67
CA ASN A 291 10.68 -1.52 2.32
C ASN A 291 9.31 -2.20 2.42
N TRP A 292 8.34 -1.47 2.95
CA TRP A 292 6.95 -1.91 2.98
C TRP A 292 5.98 -0.79 2.68
N ARG A 293 4.81 -1.18 2.14
CA ARG A 293 3.63 -0.33 1.96
C ARG A 293 2.39 -1.06 2.45
N VAL A 294 1.42 -0.32 2.95
CA VAL A 294 0.05 -0.77 3.25
C VAL A 294 -0.90 0.01 2.36
#